data_AF-A0A540X5Y8-F1
#
_entry.id   AF-A0A540X5Y8-F1
#
_cell.length_a   1.000
_cell.length_b   1.000
_cell.length_c   1.000
_cell.angle_alpha   90.00
_cell.angle_beta   90.00
_cell.angle_gamma   90.00
#
_symmetry.space_group_name_H-M   'P 1'
#
loop_
_entity.id
_entity.type
_entity.pdbx_description
1 polymer ?
#
loop_
_entity_poly.entity_id
_entity_poly.type
_entity_poly.pdbx_seq_one_letter_code
_entity_poly.pdbx_strand_id
1 'polypeptide(L)'
;MNEEELRARVRAISDEVMAGVANVNVATYPTSRSAFVGIDLIDERVGLVITRFLASTRGEVRFPLWARQRGLFERATELARRLGALDTGPNPADDVLELEALALGQELLEPAGQDAATEWLDDGHLAVGIETFDEEDWSFRFEALATTHGDVPMLGLARRLGLESQAEALAKRLGALGFVPEEVLPEDEVALVPGVVEGVIRVFEYGHHPLDQVFDYTGSSDWDDVVDVRVQRRVMEQFLAFIRARAEEEKTWPEVIASDRLEAAFQELRREGFVAEVSASTTLSGGWEVSRGVADERRAKGEKIRGTVFFHEQDTDSALEGHPLHLAYGLVNDVEDDDREGELSEEEDAKVSAQAEEVGRVIVETLRKHGFEPEWNGHAHSRIVLMPAFTWRRRRVHVDTTETLRLGARQFAMSLLVEFLPRLRSLTLEMDGGMKLEDVRSDSVTELTLEYTREDDARDRLDGLVALVKPRFPSLQTLIVQSEEDFSQTVDLHAGGAEE
;
A
#
# COMPACT_ATOMS: atom_id res chain seq x y z
N MET A 1 -32.25 20.53 -10.93
CA MET A 1 -31.91 20.27 -12.35
C MET A 1 -31.27 18.89 -12.43
N ASN A 2 -31.67 18.03 -13.37
CA ASN A 2 -31.00 16.73 -13.57
C ASN A 2 -29.74 16.92 -14.46
N GLU A 3 -28.88 15.90 -14.55
CA GLU A 3 -27.61 15.99 -15.26
C GLU A 3 -27.78 16.34 -16.75
N GLU A 4 -28.73 15.70 -17.43
CA GLU A 4 -28.97 15.92 -18.86
C GLU A 4 -29.44 17.36 -19.13
N GLU A 5 -30.32 17.89 -18.27
CA GLU A 5 -30.78 19.27 -18.32
C GLU A 5 -29.64 20.26 -18.05
N LEU A 6 -28.79 19.99 -17.04
CA LEU A 6 -27.62 20.81 -16.75
C LEU A 6 -26.68 20.85 -17.96
N ARG A 7 -26.34 19.67 -18.51
CA ARG A 7 -25.45 19.56 -19.67
C ARG A 7 -25.99 20.30 -20.88
N ALA A 8 -27.30 20.19 -21.16
CA ALA A 8 -27.94 20.89 -22.27
C ALA A 8 -27.89 22.41 -22.10
N ARG A 9 -28.17 22.94 -20.89
CA ARG A 9 -28.13 24.37 -20.61
C ARG A 9 -26.71 24.94 -20.68
N VAL A 10 -25.74 24.24 -20.10
CA VAL A 10 -24.32 24.65 -20.13
C VAL A 10 -23.81 24.67 -21.56
N ARG A 11 -24.14 23.63 -22.36
CA ARG A 11 -23.79 23.59 -23.79
C ARG A 11 -24.41 24.73 -24.58
N ALA A 12 -25.69 25.05 -24.37
CA ALA A 12 -26.34 26.18 -25.04
C ALA A 12 -25.68 27.53 -24.69
N ILE A 13 -25.34 27.76 -23.42
CA ILE A 13 -24.60 28.97 -23.00
C ILE A 13 -23.21 29.00 -23.65
N SER A 14 -22.52 27.86 -23.64
CA SER A 14 -21.19 27.71 -24.21
C SER A 14 -21.17 28.01 -25.71
N ASP A 15 -22.08 27.42 -26.48
CA ASP A 15 -22.17 27.61 -27.94
C ASP A 15 -22.42 29.07 -28.33
N GLU A 16 -23.18 29.80 -27.51
CA GLU A 16 -23.46 31.22 -27.73
C GLU A 16 -22.27 32.12 -27.37
N VAL A 17 -21.72 31.97 -26.15
CA VAL A 17 -20.64 32.85 -25.65
C VAL A 17 -19.30 32.56 -26.33
N MET A 18 -19.05 31.29 -26.65
CA MET A 18 -17.81 30.82 -27.30
C MET A 18 -17.97 30.66 -28.82
N ALA A 19 -18.98 31.30 -29.42
CA ALA A 19 -19.20 31.26 -30.85
C ALA A 19 -17.91 31.65 -31.63
N GLY A 20 -17.49 30.77 -32.54
CA GLY A 20 -16.29 30.93 -33.35
C GLY A 20 -14.97 30.60 -32.65
N VAL A 21 -15.00 30.08 -31.42
CA VAL A 21 -13.83 29.51 -30.75
C VAL A 21 -13.78 28.01 -31.05
N ALA A 22 -12.61 27.52 -31.49
CA ALA A 22 -12.41 26.10 -31.76
C ALA A 22 -12.22 25.31 -30.45
N ASN A 23 -12.46 24.00 -30.52
CA ASN A 23 -12.12 23.04 -29.45
C ASN A 23 -12.77 23.34 -28.10
N VAL A 24 -14.00 23.83 -28.09
CA VAL A 24 -14.72 24.10 -26.84
C VAL A 24 -15.25 22.80 -26.25
N ASN A 25 -14.88 22.52 -25.00
CA ASN A 25 -15.30 21.35 -24.25
C ASN A 25 -16.28 21.74 -23.12
N VAL A 26 -17.25 20.86 -22.87
CA VAL A 26 -18.18 20.95 -21.75
C VAL A 26 -18.13 19.65 -20.98
N ALA A 27 -17.69 19.72 -19.73
CA ALA A 27 -17.65 18.62 -18.77
C ALA A 27 -18.71 18.83 -17.67
N THR A 28 -19.38 17.74 -17.26
CA THR A 28 -20.39 17.75 -16.19
C THR A 28 -20.04 16.70 -15.15
N TYR A 29 -20.16 17.06 -13.87
CA TYR A 29 -19.84 16.19 -12.74
C TYR A 29 -21.12 15.94 -11.94
N PRO A 30 -21.73 14.74 -12.03
CA PRO A 30 -23.04 14.47 -11.43
C PRO A 30 -23.04 14.53 -9.90
N THR A 31 -21.92 14.14 -9.28
CA THR A 31 -21.73 14.07 -7.82
C THR A 31 -21.70 15.46 -7.19
N SER A 32 -20.93 16.39 -7.77
CA SER A 32 -20.82 17.78 -7.33
C SER A 32 -21.92 18.70 -7.90
N ARG A 33 -22.72 18.21 -8.87
CA ARG A 33 -23.70 19.00 -9.64
C ARG A 33 -23.07 20.22 -10.33
N SER A 34 -21.78 20.17 -10.61
CA SER A 34 -21.05 21.25 -11.26
C SER A 34 -20.77 20.93 -12.73
N ALA A 35 -20.58 21.98 -13.52
CA ALA A 35 -20.17 21.85 -14.91
C ALA A 35 -19.09 22.87 -15.25
N PHE A 36 -18.18 22.49 -16.14
CA PHE A 36 -17.04 23.28 -16.55
C PHE A 36 -17.05 23.47 -18.07
N VAL A 37 -16.65 24.66 -18.50
CA VAL A 37 -16.43 24.99 -19.92
C VAL A 37 -14.96 25.30 -20.11
N GLY A 38 -14.33 24.63 -21.08
CA GLY A 38 -12.90 24.73 -21.32
C GLY A 38 -12.53 24.67 -22.79
N ILE A 39 -11.23 24.72 -23.05
CA ILE A 39 -10.63 24.57 -24.37
C ILE A 39 -9.78 23.31 -24.38
N ASP A 40 -10.03 22.43 -25.35
CA ASP A 40 -9.21 21.26 -25.61
C ASP A 40 -7.91 21.67 -26.30
N LEU A 41 -6.79 21.31 -25.67
CA LEU A 41 -5.45 21.36 -26.20
C LEU A 41 -5.11 19.99 -26.78
N ILE A 42 -4.86 19.96 -28.08
CA ILE A 42 -4.73 18.72 -28.86
C ILE A 42 -3.28 18.56 -29.32
N ASP A 43 -2.64 17.46 -28.96
CA ASP A 43 -1.39 17.04 -29.60
C ASP A 43 -1.74 16.28 -30.86
N GLU A 44 -1.60 16.93 -32.02
CA GLU A 44 -1.90 16.28 -33.30
C GLU A 44 -0.93 15.13 -33.64
N ARG A 45 0.24 15.05 -32.98
CA ARG A 45 1.25 14.02 -33.26
C ARG A 45 0.85 12.65 -32.70
N VAL A 46 0.33 12.66 -31.47
CA VAL A 46 -0.01 11.45 -30.70
C VAL A 46 -1.50 11.30 -30.42
N GLY A 47 -2.31 12.29 -30.78
CA GLY A 47 -3.77 12.28 -30.60
C GLY A 47 -4.20 12.49 -29.14
N LEU A 48 -3.32 13.01 -28.28
CA LEU A 48 -3.64 13.32 -26.89
C LEU A 48 -4.47 14.60 -26.80
N VAL A 49 -5.44 14.61 -25.90
CA VAL A 49 -6.33 15.76 -25.66
C VAL A 49 -6.38 16.04 -24.17
N ILE A 50 -6.08 17.27 -23.79
CA ILE A 50 -6.21 17.76 -22.42
C ILE A 50 -7.01 19.06 -22.41
N THR A 51 -7.90 19.24 -21.43
CA THR A 51 -8.80 20.38 -21.37
C THR A 51 -8.31 21.42 -20.37
N ARG A 52 -8.17 22.68 -20.81
CA ARG A 52 -8.00 23.84 -19.91
C ARG A 52 -9.36 24.47 -19.61
N PHE A 53 -9.87 24.26 -18.41
CA PHE A 53 -11.17 24.82 -17.99
C PHE A 53 -11.09 26.32 -17.72
N LEU A 54 -11.96 27.10 -18.35
CA LEU A 54 -12.00 28.57 -18.25
C LEU A 54 -12.94 29.06 -17.15
N ALA A 55 -14.12 28.45 -17.03
CA ALA A 55 -15.16 28.84 -16.09
C ALA A 55 -16.02 27.64 -15.71
N SER A 56 -16.72 27.76 -14.58
CA SER A 56 -17.66 26.74 -14.12
C SER A 56 -19.02 27.32 -13.72
N THR A 57 -19.96 26.44 -13.39
CA THR A 57 -21.25 26.79 -12.77
C THR A 57 -21.11 27.38 -11.37
N ARG A 58 -19.91 27.38 -10.78
CA ARG A 58 -19.61 28.07 -9.52
C ARG A 58 -19.37 29.57 -9.72
N GLY A 59 -19.32 30.05 -10.96
CA GLY A 59 -19.31 31.48 -11.29
C GLY A 59 -17.93 32.14 -11.30
N GLU A 60 -16.86 31.35 -11.30
CA GLU A 60 -15.47 31.78 -11.32
C GLU A 60 -14.86 31.75 -12.72
N VAL A 61 -13.81 32.55 -12.93
CA VAL A 61 -12.86 32.40 -14.05
C VAL A 61 -11.61 31.75 -13.48
N ARG A 62 -11.30 30.52 -13.90
CA ARG A 62 -10.23 29.70 -13.28
C ARG A 62 -8.82 30.19 -13.61
N PHE A 63 -8.57 30.55 -14.88
CA PHE A 63 -7.24 30.96 -15.36
C PHE A 63 -7.32 32.32 -16.10
N PRO A 64 -7.50 33.43 -15.37
CA PRO A 64 -7.72 34.74 -15.96
C PRO A 64 -6.53 35.25 -16.81
N LEU A 65 -5.27 35.06 -16.39
CA LEU A 65 -4.11 35.48 -17.18
C LEU A 65 -3.98 34.66 -18.46
N TRP A 66 -4.14 33.34 -18.38
CA TRP A 66 -4.16 32.46 -19.56
C TRP A 66 -5.24 32.87 -20.55
N ALA A 67 -6.45 33.18 -20.06
CA ALA A 67 -7.55 33.65 -20.89
C ALA A 67 -7.24 35.00 -21.55
N ARG A 68 -6.57 35.94 -20.86
CA ARG A 68 -6.15 37.23 -21.44
C ARG A 68 -5.11 37.04 -22.54
N GLN A 69 -4.12 36.18 -22.34
CA GLN A 69 -3.09 35.87 -23.34
C GLN A 69 -3.69 35.34 -24.65
N ARG A 70 -4.86 34.70 -24.60
CA ARG A 70 -5.58 34.15 -25.76
C ARG A 70 -6.73 35.02 -26.26
N GLY A 71 -6.92 36.21 -25.69
CA GLY A 71 -8.05 37.09 -26.04
C GLY A 71 -9.42 36.50 -25.69
N LEU A 72 -9.49 35.59 -24.72
CA LEU A 72 -10.69 34.90 -24.28
C LEU A 72 -11.27 35.44 -22.96
N PHE A 73 -10.57 36.37 -22.29
CA PHE A 73 -10.95 36.83 -20.94
C PHE A 73 -12.37 37.38 -20.82
N GLU A 74 -12.82 38.23 -21.74
CA GLU A 74 -14.19 38.77 -21.74
C GLU A 74 -15.23 37.65 -21.92
N ARG A 75 -14.94 36.67 -22.79
CA ARG A 75 -15.82 35.51 -22.99
C ARG A 75 -15.84 34.61 -21.76
N ALA A 76 -14.70 34.36 -21.13
CA ALA A 76 -14.59 33.58 -19.90
C ALA A 76 -15.36 34.25 -18.75
N THR A 77 -15.28 35.58 -18.65
CA THR A 77 -16.04 36.36 -17.65
C THR A 77 -17.54 36.27 -17.89
N GLU A 78 -17.98 36.39 -19.14
CA GLU A 78 -19.40 36.25 -19.49
C GLU A 78 -19.91 34.80 -19.29
N LEU A 79 -19.07 33.80 -19.59
CA LEU A 79 -19.34 32.40 -19.27
C LEU A 79 -19.54 32.24 -17.78
N ALA A 80 -18.56 32.63 -16.96
CA ALA A 80 -18.63 32.53 -15.51
C ALA A 80 -19.91 33.17 -14.95
N ARG A 81 -20.24 34.38 -15.41
CA ARG A 81 -21.46 35.10 -15.01
C ARG A 81 -22.74 34.34 -15.36
N ARG A 82 -22.84 33.79 -16.58
CA ARG A 82 -24.05 33.07 -17.04
C ARG A 82 -24.17 31.68 -16.44
N LEU A 83 -23.05 30.98 -16.28
CA LEU A 83 -22.99 29.66 -15.68
C LEU A 83 -23.30 29.73 -14.18
N GLY A 84 -22.71 30.71 -13.46
CA GLY A 84 -22.99 30.95 -12.03
C GLY A 84 -24.41 31.43 -11.74
N ALA A 85 -25.16 31.86 -12.76
CA ALA A 85 -26.58 32.20 -12.63
C ALA A 85 -27.51 30.98 -12.82
N LEU A 86 -26.98 29.81 -13.16
CA LEU A 86 -27.76 28.58 -13.20
C LEU A 86 -28.04 28.10 -11.78
N ASP A 87 -29.29 27.71 -11.52
CA ASP A 87 -29.67 27.10 -10.25
C ASP A 87 -29.24 25.61 -10.22
N THR A 88 -28.01 25.37 -9.79
CA THR A 88 -27.44 24.04 -9.56
C THR A 88 -27.65 23.54 -8.13
N GLY A 89 -28.31 24.33 -7.28
CA GLY A 89 -28.35 24.13 -5.83
C GLY A 89 -27.17 24.82 -5.11
N PRO A 90 -27.13 24.74 -3.76
CA PRO A 90 -26.02 25.30 -2.99
C PRO A 90 -24.73 24.53 -3.29
N ASN A 91 -23.62 25.26 -3.35
CA ASN A 91 -22.29 24.64 -3.44
C ASN A 91 -22.03 23.83 -2.16
N PRO A 92 -21.49 22.59 -2.29
CA PRO A 92 -20.88 21.87 -1.18
C PRO A 92 -19.89 22.74 -0.40
N ALA A 93 -19.69 22.44 0.89
CA ALA A 93 -18.74 23.19 1.73
C ALA A 93 -17.32 23.17 1.14
N ASP A 94 -16.91 22.02 0.60
CA ASP A 94 -15.63 21.84 -0.08
C ASP A 94 -15.47 22.75 -1.31
N ASP A 95 -16.53 22.89 -2.12
CA ASP A 95 -16.54 23.81 -3.26
C ASP A 95 -16.41 25.27 -2.81
N VAL A 96 -17.05 25.64 -1.70
CA VAL A 96 -16.92 27.00 -1.14
C VAL A 96 -15.50 27.26 -0.68
N LEU A 97 -14.87 26.30 0.00
CA LEU A 97 -13.47 26.39 0.43
C LEU A 97 -12.52 26.48 -0.77
N GLU A 98 -12.69 25.61 -1.78
CA GLU A 98 -11.85 25.63 -2.99
C GLU A 98 -11.91 26.99 -3.68
N LEU A 99 -13.09 27.59 -3.80
CA LEU A 99 -13.24 28.93 -4.40
C LEU A 99 -12.61 30.03 -3.56
N GLU A 100 -12.73 29.96 -2.23
CA GLU A 100 -12.08 30.91 -1.34
C GLU A 100 -10.55 30.80 -1.44
N ALA A 101 -10.00 29.60 -1.38
CA ALA A 101 -8.58 29.33 -1.53
C ALA A 101 -8.04 29.73 -2.91
N LEU A 102 -8.78 29.42 -3.98
CA LEU A 102 -8.46 29.85 -5.35
C LEU A 102 -8.41 31.38 -5.43
N ALA A 103 -9.39 32.08 -4.85
CA ALA A 103 -9.42 33.55 -4.85
C ALA A 103 -8.23 34.15 -4.08
N LEU A 104 -7.85 33.57 -2.95
CA LEU A 104 -6.65 33.95 -2.19
C LEU A 104 -5.37 33.74 -3.02
N GLY A 105 -5.29 32.61 -3.73
CA GLY A 105 -4.21 32.31 -4.66
C GLY A 105 -4.13 33.35 -5.76
N GLN A 106 -5.24 33.63 -6.45
CA GLN A 106 -5.28 34.61 -7.54
C GLN A 106 -4.82 35.99 -7.08
N GLU A 107 -5.29 36.46 -5.92
CA GLU A 107 -4.91 37.76 -5.35
C GLU A 107 -3.38 37.90 -5.17
N LEU A 108 -2.72 36.83 -4.74
CA LEU A 108 -1.28 36.84 -4.42
C LEU A 108 -0.38 36.49 -5.61
N LEU A 109 -0.86 35.65 -6.54
CA LEU A 109 -0.07 35.10 -7.64
C LEU A 109 -0.24 35.91 -8.95
N GLU A 110 -1.40 36.52 -9.19
CA GLU A 110 -1.64 37.31 -10.40
C GLU A 110 -0.65 38.49 -10.56
N PRO A 111 -0.28 39.25 -9.49
CA PRO A 111 0.76 40.29 -9.60
C PRO A 111 2.14 39.77 -9.96
N ALA A 112 2.42 38.49 -9.69
CA ALA A 112 3.65 37.80 -10.10
C ALA A 112 3.54 37.19 -11.51
N GLY A 113 2.41 37.40 -12.20
CA GLY A 113 2.18 36.91 -13.56
C GLY A 113 1.78 35.43 -13.62
N GLN A 114 1.27 34.87 -12.52
CA GLN A 114 0.87 33.47 -12.43
C GLN A 114 -0.64 33.35 -12.16
N ASP A 115 -1.30 32.39 -12.80
CA ASP A 115 -2.65 31.99 -12.44
C ASP A 115 -2.57 30.97 -11.29
N ALA A 116 -3.43 31.11 -10.29
CA ALA A 116 -3.54 30.12 -9.22
C ALA A 116 -4.31 28.88 -9.67
N ALA A 117 -3.90 27.73 -9.15
CA ALA A 117 -4.61 26.46 -9.24
C ALA A 117 -4.77 25.85 -7.84
N THR A 118 -5.67 24.89 -7.71
CA THR A 118 -5.99 24.23 -6.45
C THR A 118 -6.11 22.72 -6.63
N GLU A 119 -5.63 21.95 -5.66
CA GLU A 119 -5.69 20.49 -5.65
C GLU A 119 -5.99 19.98 -4.23
N TRP A 120 -6.82 18.94 -4.12
CA TRP A 120 -7.09 18.27 -2.85
C TRP A 120 -6.01 17.24 -2.57
N LEU A 121 -5.47 17.27 -1.35
CA LEU A 121 -4.48 16.33 -0.83
C LEU A 121 -5.17 15.12 -0.21
N ASP A 122 -4.45 14.00 -0.11
CA ASP A 122 -4.97 12.75 0.44
C ASP A 122 -5.38 12.84 1.92
N ASP A 123 -4.83 13.80 2.67
CA ASP A 123 -5.23 14.06 4.06
C ASP A 123 -6.48 14.97 4.17
N GLY A 124 -7.13 15.24 3.05
CA GLY A 124 -8.34 16.04 2.96
C GLY A 124 -8.09 17.54 3.01
N HIS A 125 -6.84 18.00 3.11
CA HIS A 125 -6.52 19.42 3.00
C HIS A 125 -6.41 19.87 1.55
N LEU A 126 -6.63 21.16 1.32
CA LEU A 126 -6.45 21.78 0.01
C LEU A 126 -5.07 22.42 -0.11
N ALA A 127 -4.42 22.22 -1.26
CA ALA A 127 -3.22 22.93 -1.70
C ALA A 127 -3.56 24.01 -2.73
N VAL A 128 -2.85 25.13 -2.67
CA VAL A 128 -2.90 26.20 -3.68
C VAL A 128 -1.50 26.37 -4.27
N GLY A 129 -1.45 26.46 -5.59
CA GLY A 129 -0.20 26.43 -6.34
C GLY A 129 -0.33 27.04 -7.72
N ILE A 130 0.58 26.65 -8.61
CA ILE A 130 0.52 27.00 -10.03
C ILE A 130 0.46 25.73 -10.87
N GLU A 131 -0.03 25.84 -12.10
CA GLU A 131 0.04 24.75 -13.07
C GLU A 131 1.02 25.09 -14.19
N THR A 132 1.95 24.18 -14.45
CA THR A 132 2.83 24.22 -15.62
C THR A 132 2.34 23.22 -16.66
N PHE A 133 2.50 23.54 -17.94
CA PHE A 133 2.17 22.60 -19.02
C PHE A 133 3.45 21.91 -19.50
N ASP A 134 3.44 20.59 -19.48
CA ASP A 134 4.50 19.77 -20.05
C ASP A 134 4.15 19.38 -21.49
N GLU A 135 4.97 19.80 -22.46
CA GLU A 135 4.75 19.50 -23.88
C GLU A 135 5.23 18.10 -24.29
N GLU A 136 6.11 17.48 -23.50
CA GLU A 136 6.62 16.12 -23.77
C GLU A 136 5.56 15.09 -23.38
N ASP A 137 4.98 15.25 -22.18
CA ASP A 137 3.92 14.38 -21.66
C ASP A 137 2.50 14.84 -22.01
N TRP A 138 2.37 16.01 -22.62
CA TRP A 138 1.09 16.65 -22.95
C TRP A 138 0.13 16.76 -21.76
N SER A 139 0.66 17.15 -20.60
CA SER A 139 -0.07 17.15 -19.32
C SER A 139 0.08 18.46 -18.56
N PHE A 140 -0.86 18.75 -17.66
CA PHE A 140 -0.69 19.83 -16.68
C PHE A 140 -0.11 19.27 -15.40
N ARG A 141 0.89 19.95 -14.86
CA ARG A 141 1.53 19.61 -13.59
C ARG A 141 1.22 20.68 -12.57
N PHE A 142 0.68 20.26 -11.43
CA PHE A 142 0.42 21.13 -10.30
C PHE A 142 1.67 21.23 -9.41
N GLU A 143 2.00 22.47 -9.03
CA GLU A 143 3.16 22.82 -8.22
C GLU A 143 2.66 23.52 -6.95
N ALA A 144 2.55 22.77 -5.85
CA ALA A 144 1.98 23.27 -4.60
C ALA A 144 2.88 24.33 -3.95
N LEU A 145 2.32 25.52 -3.68
CA LEU A 145 3.03 26.62 -3.02
C LEU A 145 2.63 26.77 -1.55
N ALA A 146 1.40 26.45 -1.20
CA ALA A 146 0.91 26.53 0.16
C ALA A 146 -0.28 25.60 0.37
N THR A 147 -0.52 25.19 1.62
CA THR A 147 -1.69 24.37 1.95
C THR A 147 -2.56 25.00 3.03
N THR A 148 -3.77 24.46 3.19
CA THR A 148 -4.68 24.80 4.31
C THR A 148 -4.17 24.34 5.67
N HIS A 149 -3.09 23.56 5.77
CA HIS A 149 -2.35 23.36 7.02
C HIS A 149 -1.67 24.66 7.51
N GLY A 150 -1.46 25.62 6.61
CA GLY A 150 -0.76 26.87 6.89
C GLY A 150 0.76 26.79 6.69
N ASP A 151 1.22 25.85 5.88
CA ASP A 151 2.63 25.59 5.57
C ASP A 151 2.94 25.80 4.06
N VAL A 152 4.24 25.77 3.75
CA VAL A 152 4.79 25.83 2.39
C VAL A 152 5.46 24.48 2.12
N PRO A 153 4.83 23.56 1.38
CA PRO A 153 5.28 22.17 1.29
C PRO A 153 6.59 22.00 0.53
N MET A 154 6.87 22.88 -0.45
CA MET A 154 8.06 22.85 -1.32
C MET A 154 8.73 24.24 -1.35
N LEU A 155 9.46 24.57 -0.28
CA LEU A 155 9.99 25.93 -0.11
C LEU A 155 11.06 26.29 -1.14
N GLY A 156 11.94 25.37 -1.53
CA GLY A 156 12.94 25.67 -2.55
C GLY A 156 12.33 25.71 -3.95
N LEU A 157 11.24 24.99 -4.23
CA LEU A 157 10.44 25.23 -5.43
C LEU A 157 9.92 26.67 -5.47
N ALA A 158 9.30 27.14 -4.38
CA ALA A 158 8.82 28.53 -4.28
C ALA A 158 9.96 29.55 -4.49
N ARG A 159 11.16 29.28 -3.97
CA ARG A 159 12.37 30.10 -4.21
C ARG A 159 12.80 30.10 -5.67
N ARG A 160 12.87 28.93 -6.32
CA ARG A 160 13.26 28.80 -7.73
C ARG A 160 12.30 29.54 -8.66
N LEU A 161 11.01 29.54 -8.32
CA LEU A 161 9.98 30.29 -9.05
C LEU A 161 9.97 31.79 -8.71
N GLY A 162 10.72 32.24 -7.71
CA GLY A 162 10.70 33.63 -7.25
C GLY A 162 9.41 34.02 -6.53
N LEU A 163 8.71 33.02 -5.95
CA LEU A 163 7.40 33.15 -5.31
C LEU A 163 7.43 32.91 -3.79
N GLU A 164 8.61 32.87 -3.16
CA GLU A 164 8.78 32.56 -1.73
C GLU A 164 7.89 33.45 -0.84
N SER A 165 7.90 34.77 -1.04
CA SER A 165 7.08 35.69 -0.25
C SER A 165 5.58 35.50 -0.46
N GLN A 166 5.16 35.14 -1.68
CA GLN A 166 3.77 34.85 -2.02
C GLN A 166 3.32 33.54 -1.37
N ALA A 167 4.16 32.50 -1.43
CA ALA A 167 3.91 31.21 -0.79
C ALA A 167 3.72 31.34 0.72
N GLU A 168 4.62 32.05 1.41
CA GLU A 168 4.50 32.29 2.86
C GLU A 168 3.23 33.08 3.22
N ALA A 169 2.91 34.12 2.44
CA ALA A 169 1.70 34.91 2.66
C ALA A 169 0.43 34.09 2.42
N LEU A 170 0.44 33.25 1.39
CA LEU A 170 -0.66 32.36 1.04
C LEU A 170 -0.86 31.29 2.13
N ALA A 171 0.20 30.63 2.57
CA ALA A 171 0.18 29.67 3.68
C ALA A 171 -0.45 30.28 4.93
N LYS A 172 -0.02 31.48 5.33
CA LYS A 172 -0.60 32.17 6.48
C LYS A 172 -2.10 32.44 6.33
N ARG A 173 -2.56 32.82 5.13
CA ARG A 173 -3.99 33.12 4.87
C ARG A 173 -4.83 31.85 4.80
N LEU A 174 -4.32 30.80 4.16
CA LEU A 174 -4.99 29.51 4.07
C LEU A 174 -5.12 28.87 5.45
N GLY A 175 -4.06 28.86 6.27
CA GLY A 175 -4.14 28.38 7.65
C GLY A 175 -5.10 29.19 8.53
N ALA A 176 -5.28 30.48 8.23
CA ALA A 176 -6.25 31.34 8.94
C ALA A 176 -7.71 31.04 8.59
N LEU A 177 -7.99 30.28 7.52
CA LEU A 177 -9.33 29.76 7.24
C LEU A 177 -9.77 28.76 8.33
N GLY A 178 -8.82 28.17 9.07
CA GLY A 178 -9.11 27.23 10.15
C GLY A 178 -9.84 25.98 9.65
N PHE A 179 -9.62 25.62 8.38
CA PHE A 179 -10.26 24.46 7.79
C PHE A 179 -9.75 23.20 8.47
N VAL A 180 -10.70 22.38 8.89
CA VAL A 180 -10.45 21.04 9.41
C VAL A 180 -11.27 20.12 8.52
N PRO A 181 -10.64 19.20 7.77
CA PRO A 181 -11.36 18.28 6.89
C PRO A 181 -12.43 17.52 7.68
N GLU A 182 -13.65 17.49 7.15
CA GLU A 182 -14.69 16.65 7.73
C GLU A 182 -14.37 15.18 7.39
N GLU A 183 -14.17 14.34 8.41
CA GLU A 183 -13.81 12.93 8.21
C GLU A 183 -15.06 12.11 7.87
N VAL A 184 -15.64 12.38 6.70
CA VAL A 184 -16.71 11.55 6.12
C VAL A 184 -16.03 10.40 5.39
N LEU A 185 -16.06 9.22 6.02
CA LEU A 185 -15.55 7.99 5.43
C LEU A 185 -16.68 7.24 4.71
N PRO A 186 -16.37 6.51 3.62
CA PRO A 186 -17.35 5.66 2.94
C PRO A 186 -17.93 4.62 3.92
N GLU A 187 -19.25 4.67 4.15
CA GLU A 187 -19.90 3.80 5.15
C GLU A 187 -19.77 2.31 4.79
N ASP A 188 -19.76 1.99 3.50
CA ASP A 188 -19.58 0.64 2.97
C ASP A 188 -18.17 0.10 3.25
N GLU A 189 -17.12 0.88 3.01
CA GLU A 189 -15.75 0.47 3.35
C GLU A 189 -15.52 0.40 4.88
N VAL A 190 -16.08 1.36 5.64
CA VAL A 190 -15.99 1.34 7.11
C VAL A 190 -16.62 0.08 7.70
N ALA A 191 -17.68 -0.43 7.08
CA ALA A 191 -18.32 -1.67 7.51
C ALA A 191 -17.44 -2.91 7.33
N LEU A 192 -16.45 -2.88 6.43
CA LEU A 192 -15.51 -3.97 6.19
C LEU A 192 -14.39 -4.04 7.25
N VAL A 193 -14.07 -2.91 7.90
CA VAL A 193 -12.92 -2.79 8.83
C VAL A 193 -12.84 -3.92 9.86
N PRO A 194 -13.92 -4.31 10.59
CA PRO A 194 -13.81 -5.39 11.58
C PRO A 194 -13.42 -6.73 10.97
N GLY A 195 -13.98 -7.07 9.80
CA GLY A 195 -13.70 -8.34 9.10
C GLY A 195 -12.27 -8.38 8.56
N VAL A 196 -11.80 -7.26 8.00
CA VAL A 196 -10.40 -7.11 7.55
C VAL A 196 -9.43 -7.26 8.71
N VAL A 197 -9.69 -6.57 9.83
CA VAL A 197 -8.82 -6.64 11.03
C VAL A 197 -8.78 -8.06 11.59
N GLU A 198 -9.92 -8.75 11.66
CA GLU A 198 -9.97 -10.15 12.10
C GLU A 198 -9.17 -11.07 11.15
N GLY A 199 -9.36 -10.90 9.83
CA GLY A 199 -8.65 -11.66 8.81
C GLY A 199 -7.13 -11.50 8.90
N VAL A 200 -6.64 -10.26 8.97
CA VAL A 200 -5.19 -10.00 9.03
C VAL A 200 -4.57 -10.48 10.35
N ILE A 201 -5.29 -10.32 11.48
CA ILE A 201 -4.85 -10.86 12.77
C ILE A 201 -4.72 -12.38 12.66
N ARG A 202 -5.70 -13.06 12.06
CA ARG A 202 -5.69 -14.51 11.92
C ARG A 202 -4.49 -15.01 11.10
N VAL A 203 -4.23 -14.40 9.93
CA VAL A 203 -3.05 -14.71 9.10
C VAL A 203 -1.75 -14.45 9.87
N PHE A 204 -1.67 -13.34 10.60
CA PHE A 204 -0.53 -13.04 11.45
C PHE A 204 -0.32 -14.10 12.54
N GLU A 205 -1.40 -14.59 13.16
CA GLU A 205 -1.37 -15.62 14.22
C GLU A 205 -0.96 -16.99 13.73
N TYR A 206 -1.28 -17.34 12.48
CA TYR A 206 -0.72 -18.53 11.84
C TYR A 206 0.81 -18.51 11.89
N GLY A 207 1.41 -17.32 11.71
CA GLY A 207 2.85 -17.12 11.79
C GLY A 207 3.60 -17.80 10.66
N HIS A 208 2.97 -18.01 9.50
CA HIS A 208 3.62 -18.60 8.32
C HIS A 208 4.26 -17.55 7.42
N HIS A 209 3.73 -16.32 7.44
CA HIS A 209 4.16 -15.22 6.58
C HIS A 209 4.86 -14.13 7.38
N PRO A 210 5.91 -13.49 6.81
CA PRO A 210 6.50 -12.30 7.38
C PRO A 210 5.49 -11.16 7.41
N LEU A 211 5.68 -10.20 8.31
CA LEU A 211 4.70 -9.18 8.64
C LEU A 211 4.34 -8.27 7.44
N ASP A 212 5.27 -8.05 6.52
CA ASP A 212 5.04 -7.29 5.29
C ASP A 212 4.13 -8.00 4.28
N GLN A 213 3.89 -9.31 4.46
CA GLN A 213 3.09 -10.12 3.53
C GLN A 213 1.75 -10.57 4.10
N VAL A 214 1.44 -10.30 5.38
CA VAL A 214 0.21 -10.85 6.00
C VAL A 214 -1.08 -10.42 5.30
N PHE A 215 -1.09 -9.24 4.66
CA PHE A 215 -2.23 -8.73 3.90
C PHE A 215 -2.41 -9.44 2.55
N ASP A 216 -1.36 -10.06 2.00
CA ASP A 216 -1.45 -10.80 0.72
C ASP A 216 -2.17 -12.15 0.89
N TYR A 217 -2.30 -12.62 2.13
CA TYR A 217 -2.81 -13.95 2.46
C TYR A 217 -4.13 -13.91 3.25
N THR A 218 -4.80 -12.77 3.32
CA THR A 218 -6.13 -12.66 3.97
C THR A 218 -7.26 -13.36 3.21
N GLY A 219 -6.98 -13.97 2.04
CA GLY A 219 -7.91 -14.78 1.26
C GLY A 219 -8.71 -13.96 0.24
N SER A 220 -10.02 -14.19 0.11
CA SER A 220 -10.94 -13.34 -0.66
C SER A 220 -11.20 -12.01 0.04
N SER A 221 -10.14 -11.37 0.50
CA SER A 221 -10.19 -10.41 1.58
C SER A 221 -10.75 -9.08 1.11
N ASP A 222 -11.78 -8.65 1.85
CA ASP A 222 -12.33 -7.30 1.86
C ASP A 222 -11.26 -6.19 1.97
N TRP A 223 -9.99 -6.50 2.30
CA TRP A 223 -8.87 -5.56 2.25
C TRP A 223 -8.67 -4.93 0.86
N ASP A 224 -8.75 -5.73 -0.21
CA ASP A 224 -8.63 -5.23 -1.57
C ASP A 224 -9.84 -4.36 -1.96
N ASP A 225 -10.96 -4.51 -1.25
CA ASP A 225 -12.17 -3.69 -1.40
C ASP A 225 -12.11 -2.39 -0.56
N VAL A 226 -11.14 -2.25 0.37
CA VAL A 226 -10.89 -1.01 1.11
C VAL A 226 -9.91 -0.14 0.32
N VAL A 227 -10.45 0.79 -0.46
CA VAL A 227 -9.70 1.69 -1.35
C VAL A 227 -9.39 3.02 -0.68
N ASP A 228 -10.28 3.51 0.20
CA ASP A 228 -10.09 4.77 0.90
C ASP A 228 -8.94 4.67 1.88
N VAL A 229 -7.89 5.46 1.62
CA VAL A 229 -6.65 5.54 2.39
C VAL A 229 -6.88 5.82 3.88
N ARG A 230 -7.96 6.52 4.23
CA ARG A 230 -8.31 6.84 5.62
C ARG A 230 -8.95 5.63 6.31
N VAL A 231 -9.71 4.82 5.57
CA VAL A 231 -10.25 3.54 6.07
C VAL A 231 -9.13 2.52 6.22
N GLN A 232 -8.19 2.44 5.26
CA GLN A 232 -6.98 1.61 5.37
C GLN A 232 -6.16 1.97 6.62
N ARG A 233 -6.02 3.27 6.93
CA ARG A 233 -5.36 3.74 8.16
C ARG A 233 -6.07 3.22 9.41
N ARG A 234 -7.40 3.21 9.46
CA ARG A 234 -8.17 2.65 10.61
C ARG A 234 -7.94 1.16 10.80
N VAL A 235 -7.86 0.38 9.72
CA VAL A 235 -7.47 -1.04 9.78
C VAL A 235 -6.08 -1.16 10.38
N MET A 236 -5.13 -0.39 9.86
CA MET A 236 -3.73 -0.44 10.28
C MET A 236 -3.56 -0.04 11.75
N GLU A 237 -4.23 1.02 12.23
CA GLU A 237 -4.20 1.44 13.63
C GLU A 237 -4.65 0.34 14.59
N GLN A 238 -5.73 -0.37 14.25
CA GLN A 238 -6.22 -1.50 15.05
C GLN A 238 -5.25 -2.69 15.02
N PHE A 239 -4.71 -3.01 13.83
CA PHE A 239 -3.73 -4.08 13.69
C PHE A 239 -2.41 -3.76 14.41
N LEU A 240 -1.92 -2.53 14.35
CA LEU A 240 -0.76 -2.05 15.09
C LEU A 240 -0.95 -2.18 16.61
N ALA A 241 -2.14 -1.83 17.12
CA ALA A 241 -2.46 -2.01 18.53
C ALA A 241 -2.35 -3.49 18.93
N PHE A 242 -2.84 -4.40 18.08
CA PHE A 242 -2.68 -5.84 18.28
C PHE A 242 -1.20 -6.29 18.23
N ILE A 243 -0.42 -5.86 17.23
CA ILE A 243 1.00 -6.20 17.11
C ILE A 243 1.78 -5.74 18.34
N ARG A 244 1.55 -4.52 18.83
CA ARG A 244 2.19 -4.02 20.06
C ARG A 244 1.84 -4.87 21.26
N ALA A 245 0.57 -5.24 21.42
CA ALA A 245 0.14 -6.12 22.50
C ALA A 245 0.81 -7.51 22.40
N ARG A 246 0.88 -8.08 21.19
CA ARG A 246 1.58 -9.35 20.94
C ARG A 246 3.07 -9.26 21.23
N ALA A 247 3.74 -8.17 20.85
CA ALA A 247 5.17 -7.96 21.13
C ALA A 247 5.47 -7.92 22.64
N GLU A 248 4.58 -7.33 23.46
CA GLU A 248 4.69 -7.40 24.91
C GLU A 248 4.39 -8.80 25.46
N GLU A 249 3.39 -9.49 24.89
CA GLU A 249 3.07 -10.88 25.26
C GLU A 249 4.27 -11.82 25.00
N GLU A 250 4.93 -11.70 23.84
CA GLU A 250 6.08 -12.53 23.44
C GLU A 250 7.24 -12.48 24.43
N LYS A 251 7.44 -11.35 25.12
CA LYS A 251 8.47 -11.21 26.16
C LYS A 251 8.23 -12.13 27.37
N THR A 252 6.98 -12.55 27.59
CA THR A 252 6.60 -13.45 28.68
C THR A 252 6.72 -14.92 28.31
N TRP A 253 6.89 -15.23 27.02
CA TRP A 253 6.95 -16.61 26.57
C TRP A 253 8.26 -17.28 26.98
N PRO A 254 8.26 -18.59 27.29
CA PRO A 254 9.49 -19.35 27.53
C PRO A 254 10.47 -19.26 26.36
N GLU A 255 11.78 -19.29 26.64
CA GLU A 255 12.84 -19.18 25.61
C GLU A 255 12.58 -20.11 24.41
N VAL A 256 12.20 -21.36 24.69
CA VAL A 256 11.79 -22.35 23.68
C VAL A 256 10.31 -22.67 23.86
N ILE A 257 9.49 -22.39 22.85
CA ILE A 257 8.07 -22.76 22.80
C ILE A 257 7.84 -24.06 22.00
N ALA A 258 6.61 -24.60 22.04
CA ALA A 258 6.30 -25.87 21.37
C ALA A 258 6.50 -25.80 19.85
N SER A 259 6.13 -24.69 19.21
CA SER A 259 6.36 -24.48 17.78
C SER A 259 7.85 -24.43 17.42
N ASP A 260 8.73 -23.92 18.28
CA ASP A 260 10.18 -23.97 18.06
C ASP A 260 10.70 -25.43 18.05
N ARG A 261 10.18 -26.28 18.94
CA ARG A 261 10.52 -27.72 18.95
C ARG A 261 9.98 -28.44 17.72
N LEU A 262 8.77 -28.08 17.27
CA LEU A 262 8.18 -28.64 16.06
C LEU A 262 9.01 -28.25 14.82
N GLU A 263 9.41 -26.98 14.71
CA GLU A 263 10.30 -26.52 13.64
C GLU A 263 11.63 -27.26 13.68
N ALA A 264 12.23 -27.48 14.86
CA ALA A 264 13.46 -28.25 15.00
C ALA A 264 13.28 -29.71 14.53
N ALA A 265 12.14 -30.35 14.84
CA ALA A 265 11.80 -31.68 14.34
C ALA A 265 11.65 -31.70 12.81
N PHE A 266 10.99 -30.70 12.22
CA PHE A 266 10.83 -30.58 10.78
C PHE A 266 12.18 -30.35 10.10
N GLN A 267 13.08 -29.55 10.69
CA GLN A 267 14.44 -29.39 10.21
C GLN A 267 15.26 -30.70 10.28
N GLU A 268 15.07 -31.53 11.30
CA GLU A 268 15.69 -32.87 11.35
C GLU A 268 15.16 -33.76 10.22
N LEU A 269 13.85 -33.80 10.01
CA LEU A 269 13.23 -34.55 8.91
C LEU A 269 13.70 -34.07 7.54
N ARG A 270 13.83 -32.76 7.31
CA ARG A 270 14.39 -32.21 6.06
C ARG A 270 15.80 -32.71 5.80
N ARG A 271 16.67 -32.74 6.82
CA ARG A 271 18.04 -33.29 6.72
C ARG A 271 18.05 -34.80 6.47
N GLU A 272 17.04 -35.52 6.93
CA GLU A 272 16.87 -36.95 6.68
C GLU A 272 16.31 -37.28 5.29
N GLY A 273 15.95 -36.28 4.47
CA GLY A 273 15.43 -36.48 3.11
C GLY A 273 13.90 -36.49 3.02
N PHE A 274 13.20 -35.96 4.01
CA PHE A 274 11.75 -35.71 3.92
C PHE A 274 11.47 -34.32 3.34
N VAL A 275 10.34 -34.19 2.66
CA VAL A 275 9.67 -32.90 2.48
C VAL A 275 8.91 -32.64 3.78
N ALA A 276 9.19 -31.53 4.47
CA ALA A 276 8.52 -31.23 5.73
C ALA A 276 8.09 -29.78 5.70
N GLU A 277 6.79 -29.53 5.50
CA GLU A 277 6.27 -28.19 5.24
C GLU A 277 5.37 -27.71 6.38
N VAL A 278 5.68 -26.51 6.87
CA VAL A 278 4.87 -25.79 7.84
C VAL A 278 3.83 -25.00 7.02
N SER A 279 2.55 -25.34 7.17
CA SER A 279 1.45 -24.73 6.41
C SER A 279 1.59 -24.86 4.89
N ALA A 280 1.53 -26.10 4.42
CA ALA A 280 1.72 -26.39 2.99
C ALA A 280 0.64 -25.75 2.10
N SER A 281 -0.57 -25.51 2.61
CA SER A 281 -1.69 -24.89 1.88
C SER A 281 -2.83 -24.57 2.85
N THR A 282 -3.92 -24.00 2.34
CA THR A 282 -5.19 -23.82 3.04
C THR A 282 -5.92 -25.16 3.25
N THR A 283 -5.72 -26.15 2.37
CA THR A 283 -6.43 -27.44 2.39
C THR A 283 -5.49 -28.64 2.37
N LEU A 284 -6.02 -29.82 2.75
CA LEU A 284 -5.28 -31.08 2.70
C LEU A 284 -4.79 -31.43 1.28
N SER A 285 -5.64 -31.27 0.26
CA SER A 285 -5.29 -31.56 -1.13
C SER A 285 -4.21 -30.61 -1.65
N GLY A 286 -4.34 -29.31 -1.37
CA GLY A 286 -3.31 -28.33 -1.73
C GLY A 286 -1.97 -28.61 -1.03
N GLY A 287 -2.00 -29.09 0.22
CA GLY A 287 -0.77 -29.46 0.93
C GLY A 287 -0.02 -30.64 0.29
N TRP A 288 -0.76 -31.58 -0.32
CA TRP A 288 -0.18 -32.65 -1.13
C TRP A 288 0.41 -32.14 -2.44
N GLU A 289 -0.24 -31.18 -3.11
CA GLU A 289 0.27 -30.54 -4.33
C GLU A 289 1.58 -29.80 -4.06
N VAL A 290 1.65 -29.00 -2.99
CA VAL A 290 2.88 -28.31 -2.59
C VAL A 290 3.97 -29.32 -2.23
N SER A 291 3.63 -30.37 -1.48
CA SER A 291 4.60 -31.43 -1.16
C SER A 291 5.16 -32.13 -2.40
N ARG A 292 4.33 -32.33 -3.44
CA ARG A 292 4.77 -32.88 -4.75
C ARG A 292 5.72 -31.93 -5.47
N GLY A 293 5.35 -30.66 -5.60
CA GLY A 293 6.20 -29.65 -6.24
C GLY A 293 7.59 -29.56 -5.59
N VAL A 294 7.64 -29.46 -4.26
CA VAL A 294 8.91 -29.43 -3.52
C VAL A 294 9.72 -30.72 -3.70
N ALA A 295 9.06 -31.88 -3.71
CA ALA A 295 9.72 -33.15 -3.95
C ALA A 295 10.33 -33.21 -5.37
N ASP A 296 9.59 -32.78 -6.39
CA ASP A 296 10.03 -32.80 -7.79
C ASP A 296 11.23 -31.89 -8.02
N GLU A 297 11.20 -30.66 -7.46
CA GLU A 297 12.33 -29.74 -7.53
C GLU A 297 13.60 -30.32 -6.89
N ARG A 298 13.46 -31.02 -5.76
CA ARG A 298 14.58 -31.65 -5.07
C ARG A 298 15.08 -32.89 -5.80
N ARG A 299 14.19 -33.70 -6.39
CA ARG A 299 14.57 -34.82 -7.26
C ARG A 299 15.32 -34.37 -8.51
N ALA A 300 14.90 -33.26 -9.12
CA ALA A 300 15.59 -32.64 -10.24
C ALA A 300 17.04 -32.22 -9.88
N LYS A 301 17.29 -31.92 -8.59
CA LYS A 301 18.64 -31.66 -8.04
C LYS A 301 19.40 -32.94 -7.64
N GLY A 302 18.82 -34.12 -7.87
CA GLY A 302 19.41 -35.42 -7.55
C GLY A 302 19.21 -35.89 -6.11
N GLU A 303 18.33 -35.24 -5.34
CA GLU A 303 18.03 -35.64 -3.97
C GLU A 303 17.04 -36.81 -3.93
N LYS A 304 17.23 -37.71 -2.96
CA LYS A 304 16.30 -38.81 -2.71
C LYS A 304 15.25 -38.39 -1.68
N ILE A 305 13.99 -38.38 -2.08
CA ILE A 305 12.85 -38.08 -1.20
C ILE A 305 12.36 -39.36 -0.52
N ARG A 306 12.31 -39.36 0.81
CA ARG A 306 11.85 -40.50 1.63
C ARG A 306 10.34 -40.49 1.90
N GLY A 307 9.73 -39.31 1.91
CA GLY A 307 8.33 -39.09 2.21
C GLY A 307 8.06 -37.61 2.47
N THR A 308 6.81 -37.28 2.79
CA THR A 308 6.39 -35.94 3.22
C THR A 308 5.73 -35.96 4.59
N VAL A 309 5.82 -34.83 5.28
CA VAL A 309 4.99 -34.47 6.43
C VAL A 309 4.58 -33.00 6.32
N PHE A 310 3.32 -32.70 6.62
CA PHE A 310 2.86 -31.31 6.65
C PHE A 310 1.61 -31.16 7.51
N PHE A 311 1.26 -29.92 7.80
CA PHE A 311 -0.07 -29.52 8.24
C PHE A 311 -0.53 -28.34 7.36
N HIS A 312 -1.83 -28.13 7.26
CA HIS A 312 -2.45 -27.05 6.49
C HIS A 312 -3.07 -26.00 7.42
N GLU A 313 -3.49 -24.86 6.90
CA GLU A 313 -4.01 -23.76 7.72
C GLU A 313 -5.19 -24.16 8.61
N GLN A 314 -6.12 -24.99 8.13
CA GLN A 314 -7.23 -25.47 8.98
C GLN A 314 -6.77 -26.30 10.19
N ASP A 315 -5.59 -26.94 10.13
CA ASP A 315 -5.00 -27.59 11.30
C ASP A 315 -4.46 -26.55 12.28
N THR A 316 -3.83 -25.49 11.75
CA THR A 316 -3.34 -24.35 12.53
C THR A 316 -4.50 -23.63 13.23
N ASP A 317 -5.62 -23.40 12.55
CA ASP A 317 -6.86 -22.88 13.14
C ASP A 317 -7.31 -23.70 14.34
N SER A 318 -7.40 -25.02 14.15
CA SER A 318 -7.80 -25.92 15.23
C SER A 318 -6.82 -25.82 16.41
N ALA A 319 -5.52 -25.70 16.14
CA ALA A 319 -4.50 -25.53 17.17
C ALA A 319 -4.52 -24.16 17.87
N LEU A 320 -4.93 -23.09 17.18
CA LEU A 320 -5.19 -21.77 17.77
C LEU A 320 -6.38 -21.82 18.75
N GLU A 321 -7.40 -22.63 18.46
CA GLU A 321 -8.53 -22.90 19.36
C GLU A 321 -8.19 -23.83 20.54
N GLY A 322 -6.94 -24.33 20.59
CA GLY A 322 -6.44 -25.18 21.66
C GLY A 322 -6.64 -26.69 21.43
N HIS A 323 -7.04 -27.09 20.23
CA HIS A 323 -7.06 -28.50 19.84
C HIS A 323 -5.66 -29.02 19.45
N PRO A 324 -5.43 -30.34 19.43
CA PRO A 324 -4.18 -30.90 18.95
C PRO A 324 -3.91 -30.58 17.47
N LEU A 325 -2.66 -30.28 17.13
CA LEU A 325 -2.24 -30.13 15.73
C LEU A 325 -2.20 -31.49 15.05
N HIS A 326 -2.77 -31.59 13.84
CA HIS A 326 -2.76 -32.82 13.05
C HIS A 326 -1.74 -32.71 11.93
N LEU A 327 -1.00 -33.78 11.68
CA LEU A 327 -0.01 -33.86 10.60
C LEU A 327 -0.44 -34.90 9.57
N ALA A 328 -0.47 -34.49 8.30
CA ALA A 328 -0.47 -35.41 7.16
C ALA A 328 0.93 -35.93 6.96
N TYR A 329 1.01 -37.16 6.49
CA TYR A 329 2.25 -37.74 6.05
C TYR A 329 1.98 -38.79 4.97
N GLY A 330 3.04 -39.17 4.27
CA GLY A 330 3.00 -40.31 3.38
C GLY A 330 4.10 -40.26 2.35
N LEU A 331 3.95 -41.08 1.32
CA LEU A 331 4.85 -41.04 0.18
C LEU A 331 4.45 -39.89 -0.75
N VAL A 332 5.48 -39.25 -1.30
CA VAL A 332 5.35 -38.42 -2.49
C VAL A 332 6.04 -39.25 -3.55
N ASN A 333 5.31 -39.85 -4.49
CA ASN A 333 5.89 -40.78 -5.45
C ASN A 333 6.51 -40.05 -6.66
N ASP A 334 7.38 -40.75 -7.38
CA ASP A 334 8.20 -40.29 -8.52
C ASP A 334 7.55 -40.61 -9.88
N VAL A 335 6.39 -41.29 -9.86
CA VAL A 335 5.70 -41.80 -11.05
C VAL A 335 4.30 -41.23 -11.01
N GLU A 336 4.04 -40.30 -11.92
CA GLU A 336 2.76 -39.98 -12.54
C GLU A 336 1.55 -40.67 -11.87
N ASP A 337 1.05 -40.13 -10.74
CA ASP A 337 -0.29 -40.49 -10.26
C ASP A 337 -1.36 -40.01 -11.27
N ASP A 338 -1.04 -39.04 -12.13
CA ASP A 338 -1.89 -38.58 -13.23
C ASP A 338 -1.86 -39.48 -14.49
N ASP A 339 -0.77 -40.22 -14.76
CA ASP A 339 -0.71 -41.18 -15.88
C ASP A 339 -0.94 -42.64 -15.44
N ARG A 340 -1.20 -42.86 -14.14
CA ARG A 340 -1.71 -44.13 -13.60
C ARG A 340 -3.20 -44.29 -13.92
N GLU A 341 -3.52 -44.51 -15.19
CA GLU A 341 -4.84 -45.01 -15.60
C GLU A 341 -5.00 -46.49 -15.18
N GLY A 342 -5.23 -46.76 -13.89
CA GLY A 342 -5.56 -48.10 -13.40
C GLY A 342 -5.58 -48.23 -11.88
N GLU A 343 -6.54 -48.99 -11.35
CA GLU A 343 -6.57 -49.40 -9.93
C GLU A 343 -5.30 -50.20 -9.60
N LEU A 344 -4.62 -49.84 -8.51
CA LEU A 344 -3.50 -50.62 -7.97
C LEU A 344 -3.97 -52.05 -7.68
N SER A 345 -3.13 -53.05 -7.96
CA SER A 345 -3.41 -54.39 -7.45
C SER A 345 -3.37 -54.39 -5.92
N GLU A 346 -4.10 -55.31 -5.28
CA GLU A 346 -4.13 -55.44 -3.81
C GLU A 346 -2.71 -55.57 -3.20
N GLU A 347 -1.77 -56.19 -3.91
CA GLU A 347 -0.39 -56.36 -3.48
C GLU A 347 0.43 -55.05 -3.56
N GLU A 348 0.20 -54.24 -4.60
CA GLU A 348 0.86 -52.94 -4.77
C GLU A 348 0.35 -51.92 -3.77
N ASP A 349 -0.96 -51.90 -3.53
CA ASP A 349 -1.59 -51.04 -2.52
C ASP A 349 -1.10 -51.38 -1.11
N ALA A 350 -1.02 -52.67 -0.77
CA ALA A 350 -0.46 -53.12 0.51
C ALA A 350 1.01 -52.69 0.68
N LYS A 351 1.80 -52.71 -0.40
CA LYS A 351 3.22 -52.30 -0.37
C LYS A 351 3.37 -50.78 -0.21
N VAL A 352 2.59 -49.98 -0.93
CA VAL A 352 2.56 -48.51 -0.79
C VAL A 352 2.15 -48.12 0.62
N SER A 353 1.11 -48.77 1.15
CA SER A 353 0.66 -48.59 2.52
C SER A 353 1.77 -48.90 3.52
N ALA A 354 2.42 -50.07 3.44
CA ALA A 354 3.51 -50.42 4.35
C ALA A 354 4.70 -49.43 4.29
N GLN A 355 5.00 -48.88 3.11
CA GLN A 355 6.02 -47.84 2.96
C GLN A 355 5.60 -46.50 3.57
N ALA A 356 4.34 -46.09 3.42
CA ALA A 356 3.81 -44.91 4.09
C ALA A 356 3.78 -45.09 5.62
N GLU A 357 3.48 -46.28 6.13
CA GLU A 357 3.57 -46.58 7.57
C GLU A 357 5.00 -46.46 8.11
N GLU A 358 6.01 -46.88 7.33
CA GLU A 358 7.41 -46.65 7.70
C GLU A 358 7.75 -45.14 7.75
N VAL A 359 7.24 -44.34 6.81
CA VAL A 359 7.35 -42.87 6.86
C VAL A 359 6.74 -42.32 8.14
N GLY A 360 5.52 -42.73 8.48
CA GLY A 360 4.84 -42.32 9.71
C GLY A 360 5.63 -42.68 10.97
N ARG A 361 6.25 -43.87 11.01
CA ARG A 361 7.09 -44.32 12.13
C ARG A 361 8.30 -43.42 12.34
N VAL A 362 9.02 -43.07 11.27
CA VAL A 362 10.17 -42.17 11.33
C VAL A 362 9.75 -40.79 11.83
N ILE A 363 8.63 -40.26 11.35
CA ILE A 363 8.10 -38.97 11.79
C ILE A 363 7.76 -38.99 13.28
N VAL A 364 7.04 -40.01 13.75
CA VAL A 364 6.68 -40.16 15.17
C VAL A 364 7.93 -40.29 16.06
N GLU A 365 8.93 -41.05 15.64
CA GLU A 365 10.20 -41.17 16.37
C GLU A 365 10.92 -39.83 16.47
N THR A 366 11.00 -39.07 15.37
CA THR A 366 11.61 -37.74 15.37
C THR A 366 10.85 -36.77 16.27
N LEU A 367 9.51 -36.72 16.18
CA LEU A 367 8.70 -35.88 17.07
C LEU A 367 8.92 -36.22 18.55
N ARG A 368 9.08 -37.51 18.90
CA ARG A 368 9.41 -37.95 20.26
C ARG A 368 10.77 -37.45 20.74
N LYS A 369 11.79 -37.46 19.88
CA LYS A 369 13.11 -36.88 20.21
C LYS A 369 13.02 -35.39 20.57
N HIS A 370 12.09 -34.67 19.93
CA HIS A 370 11.82 -33.24 20.17
C HIS A 370 10.78 -32.98 21.29
N GLY A 371 10.46 -34.01 22.09
CA GLY A 371 9.68 -33.86 23.32
C GLY A 371 8.17 -33.84 23.12
N PHE A 372 7.66 -34.41 22.03
CA PHE A 372 6.24 -34.67 21.83
C PHE A 372 5.90 -36.14 22.11
N GLU A 373 4.62 -36.43 22.32
CA GLU A 373 4.08 -37.78 22.49
C GLU A 373 3.01 -38.08 21.43
N PRO A 374 3.34 -38.15 20.13
CA PRO A 374 2.33 -38.21 19.08
C PRO A 374 1.41 -39.43 19.20
N GLU A 375 0.11 -39.21 18.98
CA GLU A 375 -0.88 -40.27 18.87
C GLU A 375 -1.07 -40.64 17.40
N TRP A 376 -0.80 -41.90 17.08
CA TRP A 376 -0.92 -42.44 15.73
C TRP A 376 -1.21 -43.94 15.80
N ASN A 377 -2.19 -44.42 15.03
CA ASN A 377 -2.64 -45.82 15.08
C ASN A 377 -1.81 -46.76 14.19
N GLY A 378 -0.83 -46.24 13.47
CA GLY A 378 0.04 -47.02 12.59
C GLY A 378 -0.44 -47.13 11.15
N HIS A 379 -1.62 -46.62 10.78
CA HIS A 379 -2.20 -46.80 9.43
C HIS A 379 -1.86 -45.65 8.48
N ALA A 380 -1.44 -45.98 7.25
CA ALA A 380 -1.07 -45.04 6.19
C ALA A 380 -2.07 -43.92 5.88
N HIS A 381 -3.37 -44.14 6.08
CA HIS A 381 -4.43 -43.16 5.80
C HIS A 381 -4.89 -42.37 7.05
N SER A 382 -4.23 -42.57 8.19
CA SER A 382 -4.51 -41.80 9.41
C SER A 382 -3.59 -40.58 9.50
N ARG A 383 -4.00 -39.59 10.30
CA ARG A 383 -3.18 -38.42 10.62
C ARG A 383 -2.37 -38.69 11.89
N ILE A 384 -1.20 -38.08 12.02
CA ILE A 384 -0.45 -38.09 13.27
C ILE A 384 -0.96 -36.91 14.11
N VAL A 385 -1.46 -37.19 15.31
CA VAL A 385 -1.97 -36.16 16.23
C VAL A 385 -0.84 -35.76 17.18
N LEU A 386 -0.47 -34.49 17.19
CA LEU A 386 0.65 -33.98 17.96
C LEU A 386 0.22 -33.68 19.40
N MET A 387 0.76 -34.44 20.35
CA MET A 387 0.43 -34.34 21.77
C MET A 387 1.65 -33.98 22.64
N PRO A 388 1.43 -33.36 23.82
CA PRO A 388 0.16 -32.79 24.27
C PRO A 388 -0.27 -31.62 23.36
N ALA A 389 -1.57 -31.36 23.29
CA ALA A 389 -2.06 -30.13 22.66
C ALA A 389 -1.38 -28.92 23.29
N PHE A 390 -1.03 -27.93 22.47
CA PHE A 390 -0.39 -26.71 22.89
C PHE A 390 -1.03 -25.54 22.16
N THR A 391 -1.01 -24.36 22.78
CA THR A 391 -1.41 -23.13 22.11
C THR A 391 -0.47 -22.84 20.97
N TRP A 392 -0.98 -22.91 19.74
CA TRP A 392 -0.22 -22.48 18.57
C TRP A 392 0.16 -21.01 18.69
N ARG A 393 1.45 -20.73 18.55
CA ARG A 393 2.01 -19.38 18.49
C ARG A 393 3.42 -19.46 17.94
N ARG A 394 3.90 -18.43 17.26
CA ARG A 394 5.29 -18.34 16.78
C ARG A 394 5.87 -17.00 17.16
N ARG A 395 7.17 -16.99 17.51
CA ARG A 395 7.89 -15.74 17.79
C ARG A 395 8.13 -15.00 16.50
N ARG A 396 7.77 -13.72 16.45
CA ARG A 396 7.95 -12.88 15.25
C ARG A 396 9.39 -12.85 14.76
N VAL A 397 10.39 -12.83 15.65
CA VAL A 397 11.82 -12.88 15.28
C VAL A 397 12.26 -14.10 14.42
N HIS A 398 11.47 -15.20 14.44
CA HIS A 398 11.71 -16.38 13.61
C HIS A 398 10.93 -16.37 12.29
N VAL A 399 9.85 -15.60 12.21
CA VAL A 399 8.94 -15.52 11.05
C VAL A 399 9.27 -14.32 10.17
N ASP A 400 9.59 -13.19 10.79
CA ASP A 400 9.91 -11.93 10.13
C ASP A 400 11.35 -11.94 9.60
N THR A 401 11.48 -12.50 8.40
CA THR A 401 12.75 -12.67 7.70
C THR A 401 13.05 -11.57 6.68
N THR A 402 12.19 -10.55 6.58
CA THR A 402 12.30 -9.49 5.57
C THR A 402 13.54 -8.63 5.81
N GLU A 403 14.48 -8.69 4.87
CA GLU A 403 15.74 -7.93 4.91
C GLU A 403 15.72 -6.68 4.02
N THR A 404 14.93 -6.72 2.95
CA THR A 404 14.74 -5.62 2.01
C THR A 404 13.25 -5.41 1.79
N LEU A 405 12.80 -4.16 1.84
CA LEU A 405 11.41 -3.78 1.59
C LEU A 405 11.37 -2.55 0.69
N ARG A 406 10.48 -2.58 -0.31
CA ARG A 406 10.14 -1.42 -1.12
C ARG A 406 8.66 -1.13 -0.94
N LEU A 407 8.33 0.11 -0.62
CA LEU A 407 6.96 0.57 -0.49
C LEU A 407 6.69 1.65 -1.51
N GLY A 408 5.70 1.41 -2.36
CA GLY A 408 5.23 2.40 -3.32
C GLY A 408 4.36 3.47 -2.67
N ALA A 409 4.10 4.54 -3.40
CA ALA A 409 3.22 5.66 -3.02
C ALA A 409 1.92 5.22 -2.33
N ARG A 410 1.24 4.24 -2.94
CA ARG A 410 -0.07 3.73 -2.50
C ARG A 410 0.00 2.75 -1.34
N GLN A 411 1.21 2.38 -0.89
CA GLN A 411 1.42 1.45 0.23
C GLN A 411 1.78 2.20 1.52
N PHE A 412 1.45 3.49 1.64
CA PHE A 412 1.77 4.30 2.82
C PHE A 412 1.26 3.66 4.13
N ALA A 413 0.11 2.96 4.14
CA ALA A 413 -0.37 2.27 5.34
C ALA A 413 0.61 1.17 5.81
N MET A 414 1.23 0.45 4.88
CA MET A 414 2.23 -0.59 5.18
C MET A 414 3.52 -0.01 5.76
N SER A 415 3.81 1.27 5.53
CA SER A 415 4.98 1.93 6.12
C SER A 415 4.93 1.97 7.65
N LEU A 416 3.73 1.87 8.24
CA LEU A 416 3.55 1.81 9.70
C LEU A 416 4.03 0.48 10.31
N LEU A 417 4.16 -0.59 9.52
CA LEU A 417 4.63 -1.90 9.98
C LEU A 417 6.17 -1.99 10.05
N VAL A 418 6.87 -1.07 9.39
CA VAL A 418 8.34 -1.05 9.26
C VAL A 418 9.05 -1.13 10.62
N GLU A 419 8.47 -0.54 11.66
CA GLU A 419 9.04 -0.55 13.01
C GLU A 419 9.11 -1.95 13.64
N PHE A 420 8.31 -2.90 13.15
CA PHE A 420 8.19 -4.26 13.70
C PHE A 420 8.96 -5.30 12.88
N LEU A 421 9.73 -4.89 11.87
CA LEU A 421 10.54 -5.79 11.04
C LEU A 421 11.99 -5.84 11.55
N PRO A 422 12.36 -6.77 12.47
CA PRO A 422 13.64 -6.70 13.19
C PRO A 422 14.87 -6.95 12.31
N ARG A 423 14.68 -7.53 11.12
CA ARG A 423 15.74 -7.88 10.18
C ARG A 423 15.82 -6.95 8.97
N LEU A 424 14.93 -5.97 8.86
CA LEU A 424 14.91 -5.05 7.73
C LEU A 424 16.20 -4.20 7.75
N ARG A 425 16.99 -4.27 6.68
CA ARG A 425 18.27 -3.55 6.51
C ARG A 425 18.18 -2.46 5.45
N SER A 426 17.52 -2.74 4.33
CA SER A 426 17.33 -1.79 3.24
C SER A 426 15.84 -1.50 3.07
N LEU A 427 15.49 -0.22 3.08
CA LEU A 427 14.13 0.27 2.89
C LEU A 427 14.12 1.28 1.74
N THR A 428 13.27 1.05 0.74
CA THR A 428 12.99 2.01 -0.32
C THR A 428 11.57 2.53 -0.19
N LEU A 429 11.43 3.85 -0.19
CA LEU A 429 10.16 4.56 -0.08
C LEU A 429 9.98 5.43 -1.33
N GLU A 430 8.92 5.16 -2.10
CA GLU A 430 8.45 6.10 -3.13
C GLU A 430 7.68 7.23 -2.42
N MET A 431 8.22 8.44 -2.51
CA MET A 431 7.78 9.56 -1.70
C MET A 431 6.59 10.32 -2.29
N ASP A 432 6.38 10.21 -3.60
CA ASP A 432 5.24 10.81 -4.27
C ASP A 432 3.94 10.08 -3.86
N GLY A 433 2.80 10.78 -3.78
CA GLY A 433 1.51 10.15 -3.46
C GLY A 433 1.23 9.86 -1.98
N GLY A 434 1.62 10.79 -1.10
CA GLY A 434 1.09 10.84 0.27
C GLY A 434 1.92 10.12 1.34
N MET A 435 3.07 9.53 0.99
CA MET A 435 3.96 8.90 1.96
C MET A 435 4.58 9.93 2.91
N LYS A 436 4.29 9.80 4.21
CA LYS A 436 4.81 10.69 5.26
C LYS A 436 5.99 10.03 5.96
N LEU A 437 7.20 10.48 5.64
CA LEU A 437 8.43 9.99 6.28
C LEU A 437 8.42 10.17 7.80
N GLU A 438 7.63 11.13 8.30
CA GLU A 438 7.44 11.39 9.72
C GLU A 438 6.82 10.21 10.47
N ASP A 439 6.01 9.40 9.79
CA ASP A 439 5.28 8.26 10.34
C ASP A 439 6.13 6.97 10.35
N VAL A 440 7.24 6.95 9.61
CA VAL A 440 8.09 5.75 9.45
C VAL A 440 9.26 5.80 10.43
N ARG A 441 9.48 4.69 11.13
CA ARG A 441 10.63 4.50 12.02
C ARG A 441 11.11 3.06 12.00
N SER A 442 12.40 2.86 12.24
CA SER A 442 12.97 1.51 12.38
C SER A 442 14.29 1.53 13.13
N ASP A 443 14.43 0.63 14.09
CA ASP A 443 15.69 0.41 14.79
C ASP A 443 16.69 -0.45 13.99
N SER A 444 16.24 -1.11 12.91
CA SER A 444 17.00 -2.14 12.20
C SER A 444 17.54 -1.69 10.85
N VAL A 445 16.89 -0.70 10.21
CA VAL A 445 17.24 -0.19 8.88
C VAL A 445 18.61 0.49 8.93
N THR A 446 19.50 0.08 8.03
CA THR A 446 20.85 0.61 7.86
C THR A 446 21.00 1.41 6.56
N GLU A 447 20.13 1.18 5.59
CA GLU A 447 20.08 1.91 4.32
C GLU A 447 18.63 2.33 4.01
N LEU A 448 18.43 3.61 3.78
CA LEU A 448 17.13 4.19 3.42
C LEU A 448 17.27 4.88 2.07
N THR A 449 16.44 4.47 1.11
CA THR A 449 16.32 5.13 -0.19
C THR A 449 14.98 5.85 -0.27
N LEU A 450 15.02 7.15 -0.52
CA LEU A 450 13.85 7.96 -0.82
C LEU A 450 13.86 8.24 -2.32
N GLU A 451 12.84 7.74 -2.99
CA GLU A 451 12.68 7.86 -4.42
C GLU A 451 11.56 8.84 -4.74
N TYR A 452 11.87 9.77 -5.63
CA TYR A 452 10.96 10.79 -6.11
C TYR A 452 10.79 10.64 -7.62
N THR A 453 9.68 11.11 -8.14
CA THR A 453 9.44 11.10 -9.58
C THR A 453 10.34 12.13 -10.25
N ARG A 454 10.58 13.28 -9.59
CA ARG A 454 11.32 14.42 -10.16
C ARG A 454 12.62 14.71 -9.40
N GLU A 455 13.67 15.03 -10.16
CA GLU A 455 14.96 15.48 -9.61
C GLU A 455 14.79 16.72 -8.71
N ASP A 456 13.93 17.64 -9.12
CA ASP A 456 13.67 18.87 -8.39
C ASP A 456 13.09 18.64 -7.00
N ASP A 457 12.19 17.67 -6.86
CA ASP A 457 11.55 17.32 -5.59
C ASP A 457 12.54 16.62 -4.67
N ALA A 458 13.33 15.70 -5.24
CA ALA A 458 14.44 15.05 -4.55
C ALA A 458 15.46 16.07 -4.02
N ARG A 459 15.82 17.08 -4.81
CA ARG A 459 16.74 18.15 -4.42
C ARG A 459 16.17 19.06 -3.35
N ASP A 460 14.91 19.46 -3.46
CA ASP A 460 14.27 20.34 -2.47
C ASP A 460 14.15 19.68 -1.09
N ARG A 461 13.82 18.38 -1.09
CA ARG A 461 13.66 17.60 0.13
C ARG A 461 14.96 17.21 0.79
N LEU A 462 16.08 17.26 0.09
CA LEU A 462 17.40 16.95 0.65
C LEU A 462 17.75 17.84 1.85
N ASP A 463 17.36 19.11 1.79
CA ASP A 463 17.61 20.09 2.85
C ASP A 463 16.80 19.74 4.11
N GLY A 464 17.49 19.44 5.21
CA GLY A 464 16.87 19.10 6.49
C GLY A 464 16.48 17.62 6.65
N LEU A 465 16.58 16.81 5.59
CA LEU A 465 16.19 15.39 5.64
C LEU A 465 17.01 14.58 6.65
N VAL A 466 18.31 14.87 6.76
CA VAL A 466 19.20 14.24 7.74
C VAL A 466 18.70 14.47 9.17
N ALA A 467 18.23 15.67 9.49
CA ALA A 467 17.70 15.99 10.81
C ALA A 467 16.36 15.27 11.08
N LEU A 468 15.58 15.02 10.02
CA LEU A 468 14.31 14.30 10.10
C LEU A 468 14.50 12.78 10.31
N VAL A 469 15.43 12.15 9.58
CA VAL A 469 15.62 10.68 9.58
C VAL A 469 16.45 10.18 10.75
N LYS A 470 17.49 10.91 11.18
CA LYS A 470 18.38 10.46 12.28
C LYS A 470 17.65 10.01 13.56
N PRO A 471 16.67 10.74 14.10
CA PRO A 471 15.96 10.31 15.31
C PRO A 471 15.01 9.13 15.07
N ARG A 472 14.62 8.84 13.83
CA ARG A 472 13.67 7.78 13.46
C ARG A 472 14.32 6.47 13.04
N PHE A 473 15.56 6.56 12.58
CA PHE A 473 16.35 5.43 12.11
C PHE A 473 17.72 5.43 12.81
N PRO A 474 17.79 5.03 14.09
CA PRO A 474 19.02 5.13 14.88
C PRO A 474 20.18 4.28 14.34
N SER A 475 19.89 3.24 13.56
CA SER A 475 20.89 2.37 12.92
C SER A 475 21.26 2.80 11.49
N LEU A 476 20.69 3.89 10.98
CA LEU A 476 20.87 4.33 9.60
C LEU A 476 22.31 4.77 9.33
N GLN A 477 22.88 4.19 8.28
CA GLN A 477 24.26 4.43 7.84
C GLN A 477 24.27 5.20 6.53
N THR A 478 23.38 4.80 5.62
CA THR A 478 23.31 5.35 4.28
C THR A 478 21.90 5.88 4.02
N LEU A 479 21.82 7.15 3.61
CA LEU A 479 20.60 7.74 3.08
C LEU A 479 20.83 8.01 1.58
N ILE A 480 19.96 7.49 0.73
CA ILE A 480 19.97 7.72 -0.70
C ILE A 480 18.72 8.52 -1.04
N VAL A 481 18.90 9.63 -1.75
CA VAL A 481 17.80 10.44 -2.29
C VAL A 481 17.97 10.45 -3.80
N GLN A 482 16.99 9.92 -4.53
CA GLN A 482 17.07 9.77 -5.98
C GLN A 482 15.77 10.15 -6.68
N SER A 483 15.85 10.38 -7.98
CA SER A 483 14.68 10.50 -8.85
C SER A 483 14.66 9.45 -9.95
N GLU A 484 13.48 9.21 -10.55
CA GLU A 484 13.33 8.32 -11.71
C GLU A 484 14.09 8.80 -12.97
N GLU A 485 14.41 10.10 -13.03
CA GLU A 485 15.28 10.70 -14.05
C GLU A 485 16.76 10.31 -13.84
N ASP A 486 17.67 11.27 -13.65
CA ASP A 486 19.12 11.01 -13.57
C ASP A 486 19.76 11.50 -12.26
N PHE A 487 18.96 11.89 -11.26
CA PHE A 487 19.47 12.37 -9.98
C PHE A 487 19.60 11.24 -8.95
N SER A 488 20.78 11.14 -8.35
CA SER A 488 20.99 10.30 -7.17
C SER A 488 22.05 10.94 -6.29
N GLN A 489 21.72 11.08 -5.01
CA GLN A 489 22.62 11.60 -4.00
C GLN A 489 22.65 10.68 -2.80
N THR A 490 23.85 10.24 -2.44
CA THR A 490 24.11 9.45 -1.23
C THR A 490 24.67 10.33 -0.14
N VAL A 491 24.06 10.25 1.04
CA VAL A 491 24.52 10.90 2.27
C VAL A 491 24.98 9.81 3.23
N ASP A 492 26.29 9.81 3.52
CA ASP A 492 26.89 8.94 4.53
C ASP A 492 26.68 9.55 5.93
N LEU A 493 26.00 8.82 6.80
CA LEU A 493 25.65 9.26 8.15
C LEU A 493 26.65 8.79 9.23
N HIS A 494 27.62 7.94 8.88
CA HIS A 494 28.71 7.53 9.80
C HIS A 494 29.69 8.66 10.11
N ALA A 495 29.79 9.67 9.25
CA ALA A 495 30.80 10.73 9.35
C ALA A 495 30.53 11.79 10.45
N GLY A 496 29.41 11.72 11.18
CA GLY A 496 29.02 12.72 12.19
C GLY A 496 29.59 12.52 13.60
N GLY A 497 30.46 11.52 13.80
CA GLY A 497 31.04 11.18 15.09
C GLY A 497 32.36 11.88 15.42
N ALA A 498 32.53 13.16 15.09
CA ALA A 498 33.53 14.07 15.67
C ALA A 498 33.42 15.46 15.05
N GLU A 499 32.68 16.37 15.68
CA GLU A 499 33.04 17.79 15.74
C GLU A 499 32.27 18.40 16.93
N GLU A 500 33.03 18.62 18.03
CA GLU A 500 32.66 19.43 19.20
C GLU A 500 32.73 20.93 18.88
#